data_AF-A0A7J8XLP6-F1
#
_entry.id   AF-A0A7J8XLP6-F1
#
_cell.length_a   1.000
_cell.length_b   1.000
_cell.length_c   1.000
_cell.angle_alpha   90.00
_cell.angle_beta   90.00
_cell.angle_gamma   90.00
#
_symmetry.space_group_name_H-M   'P 1'
#
loop_
_entity.id
_entity.type
_entity.pdbx_description
1 polymer ?
#
loop_
_entity_poly.entity_id
_entity_poly.type
_entity_poly.pdbx_seq_one_letter_code
_entity_poly.pdbx_strand_id
1 'polypeptide(L)'
;MAESIYRVLRDGSLEGELAPALTIKDSVASPFALQVFSHVISQLFSSILAGKSQSRGLVVVSFSRSPSFYLDLLKNKGTDVASSNKQIQILDCYSDPLGWKDQLAGSRNFSALSNEALVSSNAIVFREVKHMDKLYDSIIELGK
;
A
#
# COMPACT_ATOMS: atom_id res chain seq x y z
N MET A 1 -19.28 -11.18 -19.66
CA MET A 1 -19.17 -10.11 -18.64
C MET A 1 -18.19 -10.48 -17.53
N ALA A 2 -18.25 -11.71 -16.98
CA ALA A 2 -17.24 -12.19 -16.03
C ALA A 2 -15.85 -12.39 -16.68
N GLU A 3 -15.77 -13.07 -17.83
CA GLU A 3 -14.51 -13.26 -18.58
C GLU A 3 -13.71 -11.99 -18.84
N SER A 4 -14.40 -10.89 -19.19
CA SER A 4 -13.74 -9.61 -19.45
C SER A 4 -13.13 -9.03 -18.17
N ILE A 5 -13.81 -9.16 -17.02
CA ILE A 5 -13.29 -8.70 -15.73
C ILE A 5 -12.10 -9.57 -15.29
N TYR A 6 -12.19 -10.90 -15.45
CA TYR A 6 -11.08 -11.81 -15.14
C TYR A 6 -9.85 -11.52 -15.98
N ARG A 7 -10.03 -11.31 -17.28
CA ARG A 7 -8.93 -10.94 -18.17
C ARG A 7 -8.31 -9.61 -17.75
N VAL A 8 -9.12 -8.58 -17.50
CA VAL A 8 -8.60 -7.24 -17.15
C VAL A 8 -7.91 -7.24 -15.77
N LEU A 9 -8.40 -8.01 -14.80
CA LEU A 9 -7.71 -8.19 -13.51
C LEU A 9 -6.39 -8.97 -13.62
N ARG A 10 -6.29 -9.94 -14.53
CA ARG A 10 -5.10 -10.78 -14.70
C ARG A 10 -4.05 -10.13 -15.61
N ASP A 11 -4.49 -9.63 -16.76
CA ASP A 11 -3.66 -9.19 -17.88
C ASP A 11 -3.57 -7.66 -17.96
N GLY A 12 -4.32 -6.93 -17.13
CA GLY A 12 -4.46 -5.47 -17.23
C GLY A 12 -5.51 -5.03 -18.26
N SER A 13 -5.91 -3.75 -18.19
CA SER A 13 -6.81 -3.12 -19.16
C SER A 13 -6.06 -2.70 -20.41
N LEU A 14 -6.64 -2.91 -21.59
CA LEU A 14 -6.12 -2.33 -22.84
C LEU A 14 -6.43 -0.82 -22.93
N GLU A 15 -5.81 -0.14 -23.89
CA GLU A 15 -6.09 1.27 -24.15
C GLU A 15 -7.57 1.49 -24.47
N GLY A 16 -8.21 2.42 -23.75
CA GLY A 16 -9.65 2.68 -23.83
C GLY A 16 -10.53 1.80 -22.94
N GLU A 17 -9.98 0.80 -22.27
CA GLU A 17 -10.71 0.00 -21.27
C GLU A 17 -10.63 0.64 -19.87
N LEU A 18 -11.68 0.43 -19.07
CA LEU A 18 -11.71 0.89 -17.68
C LEU A 18 -10.71 0.08 -16.83
N ALA A 19 -9.99 0.78 -15.95
CA ALA A 19 -9.16 0.14 -14.95
C ALA A 19 -10.04 -0.74 -14.03
N PRO A 20 -9.69 -2.00 -13.81
CA PRO A 20 -10.49 -2.87 -12.97
C PRO A 20 -10.32 -2.44 -11.50
N ALA A 21 -11.44 -2.21 -10.83
CA ALA A 21 -11.47 -1.97 -9.39
C ALA A 21 -12.08 -3.19 -8.70
N LEU A 22 -11.34 -3.79 -7.75
CA LEU A 22 -11.86 -4.84 -6.87
C LEU A 22 -12.05 -4.25 -5.47
N THR A 23 -13.29 -4.20 -5.02
CA THR A 23 -13.62 -3.83 -3.64
C THR A 23 -14.01 -5.08 -2.87
N ILE A 24 -13.20 -5.44 -1.87
CA ILE A 24 -13.54 -6.51 -0.92
C ILE A 24 -14.18 -5.84 0.29
N LYS A 25 -15.51 -5.95 0.39
CA LYS A 25 -16.26 -5.48 1.56
C LYS A 25 -16.61 -6.68 2.44
N ASP A 26 -16.23 -6.58 3.71
CA ASP A 26 -16.72 -7.52 4.71
C ASP A 26 -18.19 -7.20 5.03
N SER A 27 -19.04 -8.23 5.03
CA SER A 27 -20.50 -8.06 5.23
C SER A 27 -20.90 -8.11 6.70
N VAL A 28 -20.00 -8.57 7.57
CA VAL A 28 -20.19 -8.68 9.03
C VAL A 28 -18.88 -8.19 9.67
N ALA A 29 -18.84 -7.89 10.96
CA ALA A 29 -17.57 -7.69 11.67
C ALA A 29 -16.80 -9.02 11.76
N SER A 30 -16.31 -9.55 10.63
CA SER A 30 -15.61 -10.82 10.59
C SER A 30 -14.21 -10.62 11.18
N PRO A 31 -13.80 -11.47 12.12
CA PRO A 31 -12.42 -11.43 12.63
C PRO A 31 -11.41 -11.80 11.52
N PHE A 32 -11.87 -12.30 10.37
CA PHE A 32 -11.04 -12.79 9.28
C PHE A 32 -10.69 -11.74 8.23
N ALA A 33 -11.23 -10.52 8.29
CA ALA A 33 -10.97 -9.48 7.29
C ALA A 33 -9.47 -9.24 7.06
N LEU A 34 -8.69 -9.15 8.15
CA LEU A 34 -7.24 -8.98 8.07
C LEU A 34 -6.54 -10.20 7.44
N GLN A 35 -7.02 -11.41 7.71
CA GLN A 35 -6.45 -12.64 7.17
C GLN A 35 -6.73 -12.78 5.67
N VAL A 36 -7.96 -12.48 5.25
CA VAL A 36 -8.35 -12.45 3.83
C VAL A 36 -7.53 -11.39 3.10
N PHE A 37 -7.45 -10.18 3.64
CA PHE A 37 -6.62 -9.11 3.09
C PHE A 37 -5.15 -9.53 2.96
N SER A 38 -4.60 -10.12 4.03
CA SER A 38 -3.22 -10.60 4.06
C SER A 38 -2.98 -11.65 2.98
N HIS A 39 -3.90 -12.60 2.82
CA HIS A 39 -3.83 -13.63 1.80
C HIS A 39 -3.86 -13.03 0.38
N VAL A 40 -4.79 -12.11 0.11
CA VAL A 40 -4.93 -11.45 -1.19
C VAL A 40 -3.66 -10.68 -1.55
N ILE A 41 -3.13 -9.86 -0.63
CA ILE A 41 -1.89 -9.11 -0.88
C ILE A 41 -0.71 -10.04 -1.14
N SER A 42 -0.54 -11.09 -0.32
CA SER A 42 0.55 -12.04 -0.52
C SER A 42 0.46 -12.76 -1.87
N GLN A 43 -0.75 -13.14 -2.31
CA GLN A 43 -0.94 -13.81 -3.61
C GLN A 43 -0.70 -12.88 -4.79
N LEU A 44 -1.17 -11.63 -4.72
CA LEU A 44 -0.93 -10.63 -5.76
C LEU A 44 0.57 -10.34 -5.89
N PHE A 45 1.25 -10.11 -4.76
CA PHE A 45 2.67 -9.85 -4.76
C PHE A 45 3.48 -11.06 -5.25
N SER A 46 3.13 -12.27 -4.82
CA SER A 46 3.76 -13.50 -5.33
C SER A 46 3.58 -13.66 -6.85
N SER A 47 2.41 -13.32 -7.39
CA SER A 47 2.15 -13.36 -8.83
C SER A 47 2.99 -12.35 -9.61
N ILE A 48 3.21 -11.15 -9.05
CA ILE A 48 4.11 -10.12 -9.61
C ILE A 48 5.55 -10.63 -9.61
N LEU A 49 6.05 -11.15 -8.48
CA LEU A 49 7.40 -11.69 -8.37
C LEU A 49 7.66 -12.86 -9.31
N ALA A 50 6.65 -13.72 -9.52
CA ALA A 50 6.72 -14.85 -10.43
C ALA A 50 6.58 -14.47 -11.92
N GLY A 51 6.42 -13.18 -12.24
CA GLY A 51 6.23 -12.70 -13.62
C GLY A 51 4.91 -13.17 -14.26
N LYS A 52 3.94 -13.60 -13.45
CA LYS A 52 2.62 -14.06 -13.91
C LYS A 52 1.60 -12.93 -14.04
N SER A 53 1.98 -11.72 -13.63
CA SER A 53 1.19 -10.50 -13.73
C SER A 53 1.89 -9.49 -14.64
N GLN A 54 1.12 -8.68 -15.36
CA GLN A 54 1.65 -7.52 -16.11
C GLN A 54 2.05 -6.36 -15.19
N SER A 55 1.59 -6.36 -13.93
CA SER A 55 1.95 -5.37 -12.94
C SER A 55 3.43 -5.47 -12.59
N ARG A 56 4.10 -4.31 -12.52
CA ARG A 56 5.54 -4.21 -12.21
C ARG A 56 5.84 -4.06 -10.72
N GLY A 57 4.80 -3.79 -9.94
CA GLY A 57 4.91 -3.58 -8.51
C GLY A 57 3.54 -3.41 -7.85
N LEU A 58 3.57 -3.15 -6.55
CA LEU A 58 2.42 -3.01 -5.68
C LEU A 58 2.54 -1.71 -4.87
N VAL A 59 1.53 -0.86 -4.95
CA VAL A 59 1.38 0.30 -4.07
C VAL A 59 0.37 -0.05 -2.98
N VAL A 60 0.75 0.13 -1.70
CA VAL A 60 -0.10 -0.14 -0.53
C VAL A 60 -0.35 1.17 0.21
N VAL A 61 -1.62 1.54 0.40
CA VAL A 61 -1.98 2.69 1.24
C VAL A 61 -2.33 2.20 2.64
N SER A 62 -1.55 2.58 3.65
CA SER A 62 -1.69 2.04 5.00
C SER A 62 -2.51 2.97 5.90
N PHE A 63 -3.79 2.68 6.08
CA PHE A 63 -4.66 3.42 7.01
C PHE A 63 -4.81 2.76 8.39
N SER A 64 -4.77 1.43 8.45
CA SER A 64 -5.20 0.69 9.65
C SER A 64 -4.05 0.03 10.42
N ARG A 65 -2.87 -0.05 9.81
CA ARG A 65 -1.66 -0.69 10.33
C ARG A 65 -0.44 0.12 9.90
N SER A 66 0.66 0.00 10.65
CA SER A 66 1.93 0.63 10.30
C SER A 66 2.54 0.01 9.03
N PRO A 67 3.40 0.72 8.29
CA PRO A 67 4.10 0.16 7.13
C PRO A 67 4.88 -1.13 7.41
N SER A 68 5.49 -1.24 8.59
CA SER A 68 6.23 -2.44 9.02
C SER A 68 5.38 -3.71 8.97
N PHE A 69 4.09 -3.63 9.32
CA PHE A 69 3.19 -4.77 9.27
C PHE A 69 3.13 -5.41 7.87
N TYR A 70 3.04 -4.59 6.82
CA TYR A 70 2.93 -5.07 5.44
C TYR A 70 4.25 -5.64 4.93
N LEU A 71 5.38 -5.02 5.31
CA LEU A 71 6.72 -5.54 4.97
C LEU A 71 6.96 -6.90 5.64
N ASP A 72 6.62 -7.03 6.92
CA ASP A 72 6.78 -8.28 7.66
C ASP A 72 5.82 -9.36 7.15
N LEU A 73 4.58 -8.98 6.80
CA LEU A 73 3.61 -9.89 6.17
C LEU A 73 4.19 -10.56 4.92
N LEU A 74 4.84 -9.79 4.04
CA LEU A 74 5.42 -10.29 2.80
C LEU A 74 6.69 -11.10 3.05
N LYS A 75 7.60 -10.60 3.91
CA LYS A 75 8.81 -11.34 4.30
C LYS A 75 8.49 -12.72 4.87
N ASN A 76 7.51 -12.82 5.77
CA ASN A 76 7.10 -14.06 6.42
C ASN A 76 6.50 -15.09 5.46
N LYS A 77 6.10 -14.67 4.25
CA LYS A 77 5.60 -15.55 3.19
C LYS A 77 6.69 -15.98 2.21
N GLY A 78 7.96 -15.73 2.53
CA GLY A 78 9.11 -16.21 1.77
C GLY A 78 9.51 -15.33 0.60
N THR A 79 8.99 -14.10 0.50
CA THR A 79 9.41 -13.15 -0.52
C THR A 79 10.55 -12.30 0.02
N ASP A 80 11.72 -12.32 -0.64
CA ASP A 80 12.83 -11.44 -0.28
C ASP A 80 12.49 -9.98 -0.65
N VAL A 81 11.92 -9.27 0.31
CA VAL A 81 11.53 -7.86 0.12
C VAL A 81 12.77 -6.96 -0.01
N ALA A 82 13.95 -7.39 0.45
CA ALA A 82 15.16 -6.55 0.52
C ALA A 82 15.79 -6.28 -0.85
N SER A 83 15.61 -7.17 -1.84
CA SER A 83 16.01 -6.95 -3.23
C SER A 83 14.94 -6.24 -4.07
N SER A 84 13.75 -6.02 -3.49
CA SER A 84 12.52 -5.65 -4.19
C SER A 84 12.13 -4.17 -4.06
N ASN A 85 13.05 -3.26 -3.72
CA ASN A 85 12.73 -1.86 -3.37
C ASN A 85 11.91 -1.08 -4.43
N LYS A 86 11.81 -1.58 -5.67
CA LYS A 86 10.92 -1.03 -6.72
C LYS A 86 9.56 -1.72 -6.84
N GLN A 87 9.42 -2.96 -6.35
CA GLN A 87 8.24 -3.81 -6.54
C GLN A 87 7.20 -3.62 -5.44
N ILE A 88 7.55 -3.04 -4.29
CA ILE A 88 6.57 -2.61 -3.29
C ILE A 88 6.85 -1.20 -2.81
N GLN A 89 5.80 -0.37 -2.79
CA GLN A 89 5.81 0.96 -2.21
C GLN A 89 4.62 1.09 -1.27
N ILE A 90 4.83 1.71 -0.11
CA ILE A 90 3.83 1.88 0.93
C ILE A 90 3.63 3.38 1.17
N LEU A 91 2.42 3.86 0.93
CA LEU A 91 2.01 5.21 1.30
C LEU A 91 1.45 5.18 2.72
N ASP A 92 2.23 5.70 3.66
CA ASP A 92 1.95 5.66 5.10
C ASP A 92 0.97 6.75 5.51
N CYS A 93 -0.31 6.37 5.56
CA CYS A 93 -1.42 7.17 6.08
C CYS A 93 -1.80 6.78 7.53
N TYR A 94 -0.93 6.05 8.24
CA TYR A 94 -1.19 5.53 9.58
C TYR A 94 -0.40 6.30 10.64
N SER A 95 0.90 6.52 10.40
CA SER A 95 1.81 7.04 11.43
C SER A 95 1.59 8.51 11.76
N ASP A 96 1.17 9.31 10.78
CA ASP A 96 0.83 10.72 10.96
C ASP A 96 -0.15 11.24 9.88
N PRO A 97 -1.41 10.77 9.85
CA PRO A 97 -2.38 11.09 8.79
C PRO A 97 -2.74 12.58 8.67
N LEU A 98 -2.54 13.36 9.73
CA LEU A 98 -2.92 14.77 9.80
C LEU A 98 -1.72 15.74 9.86
N GLY A 99 -0.49 15.22 9.85
CA GLY A 99 0.72 16.05 9.91
C GLY A 99 0.86 16.83 11.22
N TRP A 100 0.17 16.42 12.29
CA TRP A 100 0.17 17.13 13.57
C TRP A 100 1.50 16.99 14.32
N LYS A 101 2.31 15.95 14.05
CA LYS A 101 3.57 15.74 14.76
C LYS A 101 4.56 16.88 14.49
N ASP A 102 4.59 17.36 13.25
CA ASP A 102 5.46 18.47 12.85
C ASP A 102 4.94 19.82 13.39
N GLN A 103 3.62 19.99 13.44
CA GLN A 103 2.98 21.19 13.99
C GLN A 103 3.22 21.32 15.51
N LEU A 104 3.21 20.19 16.23
CA LEU A 104 3.47 20.13 17.67
C LEU A 104 4.96 20.34 17.99
N ALA A 105 5.86 19.84 17.14
CA ALA A 105 7.30 20.07 17.26
C ALA A 105 7.68 21.55 17.08
N GLY A 106 6.93 22.31 16.28
CA GLY A 106 7.09 23.77 16.16
C GLY A 106 6.60 24.57 17.37
N SER A 107 5.71 23.99 18.20
CA SER A 107 5.06 24.69 19.32
C SER A 107 5.74 24.48 20.68
N ARG A 108 6.68 23.55 20.81
CA ARG A 108 7.26 23.16 22.10
C ARG A 108 8.72 22.77 21.91
N ASN A 109 9.62 23.33 22.71
CA ASN A 109 11.04 22.94 22.79
C ASN A 109 11.22 21.51 23.34
N PHE A 110 10.53 20.53 22.77
CA PHE A 110 10.85 19.13 22.94
C PHE A 110 11.92 18.84 21.89
N SER A 111 13.15 18.66 22.37
CA SER A 111 14.25 18.09 21.59
C SER A 111 13.70 17.01 20.68
N ALA A 112 13.92 17.18 19.39
CA ALA A 112 13.45 16.32 18.33
C ALA A 112 13.47 14.85 18.78
N LEU A 113 12.29 14.26 18.98
CA LEU A 113 12.09 12.83 18.77
C LEU A 113 12.12 12.57 17.26
N SER A 114 13.17 13.07 16.59
CA SER A 114 13.72 12.39 15.44
C SER A 114 14.19 11.04 15.98
N ASN A 115 13.47 9.98 15.64
CA ASN A 115 14.00 8.66 15.33
C ASN A 115 12.88 7.61 15.40
N GLU A 116 11.92 7.71 14.47
CA GLU A 116 11.48 6.52 13.76
C GLU A 116 12.14 6.54 12.37
N ALA A 117 13.46 6.76 12.41
CA ALA A 117 14.39 6.49 11.32
C ALA A 117 14.52 4.98 11.19
N LEU A 118 13.51 4.39 10.57
CA LEU A 118 13.58 3.19 9.73
C LEU A 118 12.27 3.14 8.93
N VAL A 119 11.93 4.28 8.33
CA VAL A 119 11.17 4.25 7.08
C VAL A 119 12.07 3.45 6.14
N SER A 120 11.82 2.14 6.07
CA SER A 120 12.34 1.29 5.01
C SER A 120 12.20 2.08 3.71
N SER A 121 13.17 1.98 2.80
CA SER A 121 13.22 2.66 1.49
C SER A 121 11.89 2.63 0.71
N ASN A 122 10.99 1.71 1.10
CA ASN A 122 9.75 1.35 0.47
C ASN A 122 8.53 2.00 1.13
N ALA A 123 8.66 2.82 2.18
CA ALA A 123 7.54 3.52 2.83
C ALA A 123 7.68 5.04 2.69
N ILE A 124 6.57 5.75 2.45
CA ILE A 124 6.52 7.20 2.25
C ILE A 124 5.41 7.75 3.11
N VAL A 125 5.73 8.61 4.07
CA VAL A 125 4.75 9.20 5.00
C VAL A 125 3.86 10.20 4.27
N PHE A 126 2.53 9.99 4.33
CA PHE A 126 1.53 10.88 3.75
C PHE A 126 0.70 11.55 4.86
N ARG A 127 0.85 12.87 4.95
CA ARG A 127 0.35 13.68 6.08
C ARG A 127 -0.91 14.47 5.78
N GLU A 128 -1.39 14.40 4.54
CA GLU A 128 -2.47 15.24 4.04
C GLU A 128 -3.72 14.40 3.72
N VAL A 129 -4.04 13.38 4.54
CA VAL A 129 -5.14 12.44 4.30
C VAL A 129 -6.50 13.13 4.09
N LYS A 130 -6.70 14.30 4.70
CA LYS A 130 -7.90 15.12 4.52
C LYS A 130 -8.10 15.65 3.08
N HIS A 131 -7.02 15.69 2.28
CA HIS A 131 -7.03 16.15 0.89
C HIS A 131 -6.96 14.94 -0.05
N MET A 132 -8.13 14.36 -0.35
CA MET A 132 -8.24 13.13 -1.15
C MET A 132 -7.62 13.26 -2.55
N ASP A 133 -7.70 14.43 -3.18
CA ASP A 133 -7.10 14.64 -4.51
C ASP A 133 -5.58 14.43 -4.47
N LYS A 134 -4.91 15.00 -3.46
CA LYS A 134 -3.46 14.82 -3.24
C LYS A 134 -3.09 13.37 -2.93
N LEU A 135 -3.97 12.67 -2.23
CA LEU A 135 -3.78 11.24 -1.94
C LEU A 135 -3.83 10.44 -3.24
N TYR A 136 -4.81 10.69 -4.10
CA TYR A 136 -4.92 10.01 -5.40
C TYR A 136 -3.74 10.35 -6.31
N ASP A 137 -3.31 11.61 -6.37
CA ASP A 137 -2.14 12.02 -7.14
C ASP A 137 -0.88 11.28 -6.67
N SER A 138 -0.70 11.17 -5.35
CA SER A 138 0.42 10.42 -4.75
C SER A 138 0.37 8.93 -5.10
N ILE A 139 -0.80 8.30 -5.04
CA ILE A 139 -0.97 6.89 -5.43
C ILE A 139 -0.62 6.68 -6.90
N ILE A 140 -1.07 7.58 -7.79
CA ILE A 140 -0.79 7.52 -9.22
C ILE A 140 0.70 7.71 -9.48
N GLU A 141 1.34 8.66 -8.81
CA GLU A 141 2.77 8.92 -8.94
C GLU A 141 3.62 7.71 -8.54
N LEU A 142 3.28 7.07 -7.40
CA LEU A 142 3.95 5.85 -6.94
C LEU A 142 3.70 4.63 -7.85
N GLY A 143 2.59 4.64 -8.58
CA GLY A 143 2.20 3.57 -9.50
C GLY A 143 2.79 3.68 -10.91
N LYS A 144 3.49 4.76 -11.26
CA LYS A 144 4.16 4.95 -12.56
C LYS A 144 5.47 4.17 -12.65
#